data_AF-A0A8S3T814-F1
#
_entry.id   AF-A0A8S3T814-F1
#
_cell.length_a   1.000
_cell.length_b   1.000
_cell.length_c   1.000
_cell.angle_alpha   90.00
_cell.angle_beta   90.00
_cell.angle_gamma   90.00
#
_symmetry.space_group_name_H-M   'P 1'
#
loop_
_entity.id
_entity.type
_entity.pdbx_description
1 polymer ?
#
loop_
_entity_poly.entity_id
_entity_poly.type
_entity_poly.pdbx_seq_one_letter_code
_entity_poly.pdbx_strand_id
1 'polypeptide(L)'
;MSIVPTQSTVLAAVVPILIGLVGCFILPSLVSCLYGQIKTLFNPIDKISKIVVRKHDDIEPGDVLNIPTDHDIIVKDVRVLPRTKVSCLQLEVVHFAFNGPMSDRTVEKESICFEINDHMLKVFKFCPAVVYSDDEVVERALKKVGEANFNSLVYRSSHMSKFCKVRNYRDKYWCSFKTLPAIEREVTEVFDLKPGDMINFRYYGLPHVGIVVGQLPIGDLVEIDFYHVKGGMTKCCTQEFDLNSNKILRHNYYDEDRFPLKETLEKAAKKEGEKVHPFRFFKSARLVRDCVLKTEK
;
A
#
# COMPACT_ATOMS: atom_id res chain seq x y z
N MET A 1 -64.18 11.96 -24.44
CA MET A 1 -64.05 10.54 -24.02
C MET A 1 -62.59 10.30 -23.68
N SER A 2 -62.26 10.19 -22.39
CA SER A 2 -60.92 9.78 -21.95
C SER A 2 -60.88 8.27 -21.81
N ILE A 3 -60.01 7.62 -22.58
CA ILE A 3 -59.76 6.19 -22.46
C ILE A 3 -58.78 6.00 -21.29
N VAL A 4 -59.28 5.50 -20.17
CA VAL A 4 -58.43 5.11 -19.03
C VAL A 4 -57.84 3.74 -19.36
N PRO A 5 -56.51 3.59 -19.45
CA PRO A 5 -55.91 2.29 -19.70
C PRO A 5 -56.19 1.36 -18.52
N THR A 6 -56.74 0.19 -18.83
CA THR A 6 -56.96 -0.89 -17.87
C THR A 6 -55.62 -1.37 -17.29
N GLN A 7 -55.57 -1.66 -15.99
CA GLN A 7 -54.35 -2.08 -15.29
C GLN A 7 -53.62 -3.29 -15.93
N SER A 8 -54.32 -4.14 -16.69
CA SER A 8 -53.72 -5.27 -17.40
C SER A 8 -52.72 -4.86 -18.48
N THR A 9 -52.93 -3.72 -19.14
CA THR A 9 -52.06 -3.23 -20.22
C THR A 9 -50.74 -2.68 -19.70
N VAL A 10 -50.73 -2.15 -18.47
CA VAL A 10 -49.52 -1.66 -17.80
C VAL A 10 -48.65 -2.83 -17.34
N LEU A 11 -49.25 -3.90 -16.80
CA LEU A 11 -48.49 -5.07 -16.35
C LEU A 11 -47.79 -5.80 -17.50
N ALA A 12 -48.46 -5.93 -18.65
CA ALA A 12 -47.90 -6.58 -19.84
C ALA A 12 -46.67 -5.85 -20.42
N ALA A 13 -46.58 -4.53 -20.23
CA ALA A 13 -45.43 -3.74 -20.67
C ALA A 13 -44.24 -3.77 -19.69
N VAL A 14 -44.50 -3.93 -18.39
CA VAL A 14 -43.47 -3.84 -17.34
C VAL A 14 -42.69 -5.15 -17.15
N VAL A 15 -43.35 -6.31 -17.32
CA VAL A 15 -42.73 -7.62 -17.11
C VAL A 15 -41.56 -7.91 -18.09
N PRO A 16 -41.65 -7.63 -19.41
CA PRO A 16 -40.53 -7.85 -20.33
C PRO A 16 -39.33 -6.96 -20.03
N ILE A 17 -39.55 -5.73 -19.55
CA ILE A 17 -38.49 -4.78 -19.18
C ILE A 17 -37.75 -5.29 -17.94
N LEU A 18 -38.47 -5.80 -16.93
CA LEU A 18 -37.87 -6.40 -15.74
C LEU A 18 -37.07 -7.66 -16.06
N ILE A 19 -37.58 -8.54 -16.94
CA ILE A 19 -36.86 -9.74 -17.38
C ILE A 19 -35.61 -9.36 -18.18
N GLY A 20 -35.69 -8.35 -19.05
CA GLY A 20 -34.54 -7.81 -19.78
C GLY A 20 -33.47 -7.21 -18.86
N LEU A 21 -33.87 -6.47 -17.83
CA LEU A 21 -32.94 -5.90 -16.85
C LEU A 21 -32.28 -6.97 -15.98
N VAL A 22 -33.04 -7.97 -15.52
CA VAL A 22 -32.48 -9.09 -14.74
C VAL A 22 -31.53 -9.94 -15.59
N GLY A 23 -31.91 -10.28 -16.82
CA GLY A 23 -31.08 -11.07 -17.73
C GLY A 23 -29.80 -10.35 -18.19
N CYS A 24 -29.87 -9.06 -18.48
CA CYS A 24 -28.71 -8.31 -18.99
C CYS A 24 -27.74 -7.85 -17.90
N PHE A 25 -28.18 -7.63 -16.65
CA PHE A 25 -27.31 -7.08 -15.61
C PHE A 25 -26.96 -8.09 -14.51
N ILE A 26 -27.84 -9.04 -14.18
CA ILE A 26 -27.61 -9.97 -13.07
C ILE A 26 -26.87 -11.24 -13.55
N LEU A 27 -27.21 -11.76 -14.73
CA LEU A 27 -26.56 -12.97 -15.26
C LEU A 27 -25.06 -12.81 -15.52
N PRO A 28 -24.56 -11.72 -16.18
CA PRO A 28 -23.13 -11.56 -16.40
C PRO A 28 -22.34 -11.42 -15.09
N SER A 29 -22.95 -10.77 -14.09
CA SER A 29 -22.36 -10.60 -12.76
C SER A 29 -22.26 -11.94 -12.01
N LEU A 30 -23.31 -12.78 -12.08
CA LEU A 30 -23.30 -14.13 -11.50
C LEU A 30 -22.33 -15.06 -12.23
N VAL A 31 -22.29 -15.02 -13.57
CA VAL A 31 -21.36 -15.83 -14.37
C VAL A 31 -19.91 -15.41 -14.08
N SER A 32 -19.62 -14.12 -13.94
CA SER A 32 -18.29 -13.62 -13.54
C SER A 32 -17.90 -14.11 -12.14
N CYS A 33 -18.83 -14.07 -11.19
CA CYS A 33 -18.61 -14.54 -9.82
C CYS A 33 -18.37 -16.06 -9.77
N LEU A 34 -19.18 -16.83 -10.51
CA LEU A 34 -19.04 -18.28 -10.63
C LEU A 34 -17.74 -18.67 -11.33
N TYR A 35 -17.34 -17.93 -12.38
CA TYR A 35 -16.08 -18.15 -13.07
C TYR A 35 -14.87 -17.89 -12.16
N GLY A 36 -14.94 -16.87 -11.29
CA GLY A 36 -13.95 -16.62 -10.24
C GLY A 36 -13.81 -17.79 -9.27
N GLN A 37 -14.93 -18.33 -8.79
CA GLN A 37 -14.96 -19.48 -7.87
C GLN A 37 -14.49 -20.79 -8.51
N ILE A 38 -14.86 -21.04 -9.77
CA ILE A 38 -14.39 -22.20 -10.55
C ILE A 38 -12.88 -22.10 -10.79
N LYS A 39 -12.35 -20.91 -11.11
CA LYS A 39 -10.91 -20.70 -11.28
C LYS A 39 -10.11 -21.01 -10.00
N THR A 40 -10.68 -20.72 -8.82
CA THR A 40 -10.06 -21.10 -7.53
C THR A 40 -10.13 -22.60 -7.23
N LEU A 41 -11.13 -23.32 -7.74
CA LEU A 41 -11.29 -24.77 -7.51
C LEU A 41 -10.40 -25.63 -8.43
N PHE A 42 -10.08 -25.16 -9.64
CA PHE A 42 -9.35 -25.94 -10.65
C PHE A 42 -7.86 -25.60 -10.80
N ASN A 43 -7.30 -24.75 -9.93
CA ASN A 43 -5.86 -24.54 -9.82
C ASN A 43 -5.32 -25.16 -8.52
N PRO A 44 -5.12 -26.50 -8.46
CA PRO A 44 -4.26 -27.10 -7.44
C PRO A 44 -2.82 -26.90 -7.89
N ILE A 45 -2.39 -25.64 -7.94
CA ILE A 45 -0.96 -25.33 -8.10
C ILE A 45 -0.43 -25.30 -6.68
N ASP A 46 0.53 -26.18 -6.43
CA ASP A 46 1.29 -26.28 -5.19
C ASP A 46 1.44 -24.91 -4.54
N LYS A 47 0.93 -24.79 -3.31
CA LYS A 47 1.27 -23.68 -2.42
C LYS A 47 2.78 -23.74 -2.24
N ILE A 48 3.52 -23.09 -3.14
CA ILE A 48 4.88 -22.65 -2.87
C ILE A 48 4.73 -21.90 -1.56
N SER A 49 5.31 -22.47 -0.50
CA SER A 49 5.21 -21.94 0.84
C SER A 49 5.59 -20.48 0.76
N LYS A 50 4.65 -19.59 1.07
CA LYS A 50 4.89 -18.16 1.16
C LYS A 50 6.04 -17.97 2.14
N ILE A 51 7.25 -17.75 1.62
CA ILE A 51 8.41 -17.49 2.46
C ILE A 51 8.15 -16.13 3.08
N VAL A 52 7.74 -16.14 4.35
CA VAL A 52 7.67 -14.93 5.16
C VAL A 52 9.10 -14.67 5.58
N VAL A 53 9.83 -13.92 4.76
CA VAL A 53 11.19 -13.48 5.10
C VAL A 53 11.09 -12.56 6.31
N ARG A 54 11.84 -12.89 7.38
CA ARG A 54 11.88 -12.07 8.60
C ARG A 54 13.25 -11.47 8.87
N LYS A 55 14.30 -11.98 8.23
CA LYS A 55 15.67 -11.47 8.32
C LYS A 55 16.32 -11.48 6.95
N HIS A 56 17.27 -10.58 6.74
CA HIS A 56 17.99 -10.49 5.48
C HIS A 56 18.83 -11.75 5.21
N ASP A 57 19.35 -12.37 6.27
CA ASP A 57 20.10 -13.64 6.21
C ASP A 57 19.27 -14.82 5.67
N ASP A 58 17.94 -14.69 5.62
CA ASP A 58 17.03 -15.73 5.11
C ASP A 58 16.80 -15.63 3.59
N ILE A 59 17.42 -14.66 2.90
CA ILE A 59 17.30 -14.47 1.45
C ILE A 59 18.66 -14.69 0.78
N GLU A 60 18.71 -15.62 -0.17
CA GLU A 60 19.88 -15.87 -1.01
C GLU A 60 19.63 -15.52 -2.49
N PRO A 61 20.66 -15.13 -3.25
CA PRO A 61 20.62 -15.13 -4.71
C PRO A 61 20.06 -16.44 -5.28
N GLY A 62 19.03 -16.32 -6.12
CA GLY A 62 18.31 -17.43 -6.74
C GLY A 62 17.03 -17.86 -6.02
N ASP A 63 16.71 -17.29 -4.86
CA ASP A 63 15.43 -17.53 -4.19
C ASP A 63 14.26 -16.95 -4.98
N VAL A 64 13.09 -17.58 -4.85
CA VAL A 64 11.84 -17.11 -5.44
C VAL A 64 10.96 -16.51 -4.35
N LEU A 65 10.75 -15.19 -4.44
CA LEU A 65 9.92 -14.45 -3.49
C LEU A 65 8.58 -14.11 -4.13
N ASN A 66 7.51 -14.24 -3.36
CA ASN A 66 6.19 -13.78 -3.76
C ASN A 66 5.95 -12.38 -3.17
N ILE A 67 5.94 -11.36 -4.02
CA ILE A 67 5.70 -9.99 -3.59
C ILE A 67 4.18 -9.69 -3.48
N PRO A 68 3.76 -8.71 -2.66
CA PRO A 68 2.34 -8.38 -2.40
C PRO A 68 1.46 -8.06 -3.63
N THR A 69 2.04 -8.02 -4.83
CA THR A 69 1.34 -7.85 -6.11
C THR A 69 1.00 -9.18 -6.80
N ASP A 70 1.05 -10.30 -6.07
CA ASP A 70 0.88 -11.67 -6.59
C ASP A 70 1.84 -11.97 -7.76
N HIS A 71 3.05 -11.45 -7.66
CA HIS A 71 4.12 -11.68 -8.63
C HIS A 71 5.27 -12.44 -7.97
N ASP A 72 5.73 -13.48 -8.66
CA ASP A 72 6.92 -14.21 -8.27
C ASP A 72 8.13 -13.50 -8.88
N ILE A 73 9.10 -13.15 -8.03
CA ILE A 73 10.37 -12.55 -8.40
C ILE A 73 11.50 -13.51 -8.09
N ILE A 74 12.58 -13.44 -8.87
CA ILE A 74 13.78 -14.25 -8.65
C ILE A 74 14.88 -13.32 -8.18
N VAL A 75 15.32 -13.53 -6.95
CA VAL A 75 16.38 -12.76 -6.31
C VAL A 75 17.66 -12.92 -7.10
N LYS A 76 18.24 -11.80 -7.52
CA LYS A 76 19.55 -11.73 -8.17
C LYS A 76 20.64 -11.42 -7.14
N ASP A 77 20.44 -10.38 -6.35
CA ASP A 77 21.37 -9.91 -5.33
C ASP A 77 20.57 -9.32 -4.16
N VAL A 78 21.12 -9.39 -2.96
CA VAL A 78 20.52 -8.84 -1.74
C VAL A 78 21.56 -7.99 -1.03
N ARG A 79 21.24 -6.71 -0.86
CA ARG A 79 22.12 -5.75 -0.18
C ARG A 79 21.44 -5.19 1.04
N VAL A 80 22.08 -5.31 2.19
CA VAL A 80 21.65 -4.61 3.39
C VAL A 80 22.03 -3.14 3.22
N LEU A 81 21.02 -2.27 3.15
CA LEU A 81 21.26 -0.84 3.04
C LEU A 81 21.69 -0.29 4.40
N PRO A 82 22.74 0.55 4.46
CA PRO A 82 23.15 1.17 5.70
C PRO A 82 22.04 2.07 6.22
N ARG A 83 21.82 2.06 7.55
CA ARG A 83 20.80 2.87 8.23
C ARG A 83 20.92 4.39 8.03
N THR A 84 22.04 4.85 7.46
CA THR A 84 22.28 6.26 7.11
C THR A 84 21.75 6.66 5.73
N LYS A 85 21.42 5.69 4.86
CA LYS A 85 20.79 5.93 3.55
C LYS A 85 19.26 5.86 3.60
N VAL A 86 18.69 5.81 4.80
CA VAL A 86 17.29 5.46 5.00
C VAL A 86 16.42 6.61 4.54
N SER A 87 15.88 6.42 3.35
CA SER A 87 14.88 7.28 2.73
C SER A 87 13.53 7.17 3.44
N CYS A 88 13.33 6.19 4.34
CA CYS A 88 12.01 5.82 4.86
C CYS A 88 11.90 5.94 6.39
N LEU A 89 10.78 6.43 6.91
CA LEU A 89 10.51 6.57 8.34
C LEU A 89 9.18 5.91 8.68
N GLN A 90 9.20 4.93 9.58
CA GLN A 90 7.98 4.27 10.03
C GLN A 90 7.44 4.92 11.31
N LEU A 91 6.27 5.54 11.22
CA LEU A 91 5.60 6.18 12.34
C LEU A 91 4.29 5.47 12.67
N GLU A 92 3.97 5.42 13.95
CA GLU A 92 2.60 5.25 14.38
C GLU A 92 1.93 6.63 14.44
N VAL A 93 0.85 6.78 13.67
CA VAL A 93 0.13 8.05 13.53
C VAL A 93 -1.33 7.82 13.87
N VAL A 94 -1.89 8.70 14.69
CA VAL A 94 -3.34 8.82 14.87
C VAL A 94 -3.86 9.88 13.93
N HIS A 95 -4.72 9.49 13.00
CA HIS A 95 -5.29 10.38 11.99
C HIS A 95 -6.73 9.97 11.64
N PHE A 96 -7.41 10.80 10.85
CA PHE A 96 -8.70 10.43 10.30
C PHE A 96 -8.50 9.63 9.02
N ALA A 97 -8.77 8.32 9.08
CA ALA A 97 -8.64 7.42 7.96
C ALA A 97 -9.79 7.62 6.95
N PHE A 98 -9.48 7.43 5.67
CA PHE A 98 -10.47 7.37 4.60
C PHE A 98 -10.58 5.95 4.09
N ASN A 99 -11.61 5.21 4.54
CA ASN A 99 -11.81 3.81 4.22
C ASN A 99 -12.61 3.61 2.90
N GLY A 100 -12.64 4.63 2.04
CA GLY A 100 -13.33 4.62 0.75
C GLY A 100 -14.63 5.46 0.70
N PRO A 101 -15.22 5.61 -0.50
CA PRO A 101 -16.29 6.56 -0.78
C PRO A 101 -17.63 6.26 -0.08
N MET A 102 -17.84 5.02 0.38
CA MET A 102 -19.06 4.58 1.06
C MET A 102 -18.83 4.21 2.54
N SER A 103 -17.65 4.52 3.06
CA SER A 103 -17.27 4.23 4.45
C SER A 103 -17.35 5.50 5.29
N ASP A 104 -17.74 5.34 6.55
CA ASP A 104 -17.56 6.40 7.54
C ASP A 104 -16.06 6.58 7.80
N ARG A 105 -15.61 7.83 7.84
CA ARG A 105 -14.24 8.11 8.27
C ARG A 105 -14.15 8.02 9.78
N THR A 106 -13.23 7.17 10.22
CA THR A 106 -12.92 6.87 11.61
C THR A 106 -11.56 7.47 11.97
N VAL A 107 -11.39 7.81 13.25
CA VAL A 107 -10.05 8.07 13.77
C VAL A 107 -9.34 6.74 13.96
N GLU A 108 -8.21 6.55 13.32
CA GLU A 108 -7.45 5.30 13.36
C GLU A 108 -6.02 5.54 13.81
N LYS A 109 -5.46 4.53 14.49
CA LYS A 109 -4.04 4.42 14.76
C LYS A 109 -3.44 3.52 13.69
N GLU A 110 -2.58 4.07 12.85
CA GLU A 110 -1.97 3.34 11.74
C GLU A 110 -0.45 3.42 11.77
N SER A 111 0.19 2.37 11.26
CA SER A 111 1.63 2.35 11.01
C SER A 111 1.90 2.72 9.54
N ILE A 112 2.43 3.93 9.35
CA ILE A 112 2.68 4.52 8.03
C ILE A 112 4.18 4.65 7.82
N CYS A 113 4.65 4.21 6.64
CA CYS A 113 6.02 4.42 6.20
C CYS A 113 6.09 5.65 5.30
N PHE A 114 6.96 6.59 5.64
CA PHE A 114 7.13 7.86 4.95
C PHE A 114 8.47 7.93 4.25
N GLU A 115 8.50 8.23 2.96
CA GLU A 115 9.74 8.60 2.30
C GLU A 115 10.12 10.06 2.65
N ILE A 116 11.24 10.26 3.33
CA ILE A 116 11.77 11.57 3.76
C ILE A 116 12.14 12.42 2.53
N ASN A 117 12.63 11.79 1.47
CA ASN A 117 13.08 12.48 0.25
C ASN A 117 11.94 12.77 -0.75
N ASP A 118 10.71 12.28 -0.52
CA ASP A 118 9.58 12.51 -1.44
C ASP A 118 8.70 13.72 -1.04
N HIS A 119 9.33 14.68 -0.33
CA HIS A 119 8.89 16.08 -0.21
C HIS A 119 7.53 16.38 0.45
N MET A 120 7.02 15.53 1.33
CA MET A 120 5.60 15.62 1.72
C MET A 120 5.31 15.57 3.22
N LEU A 121 6.33 15.45 4.06
CA LEU A 121 6.17 15.41 5.51
C LEU A 121 6.56 16.76 6.14
N LYS A 122 5.59 17.44 6.75
CA LYS A 122 5.81 18.70 7.45
C LYS A 122 5.36 18.61 8.89
N VAL A 123 6.12 19.20 9.80
CA VAL A 123 5.76 19.32 11.22
C VAL A 123 5.20 20.70 11.48
N PHE A 124 4.06 20.77 12.17
CA PHE A 124 3.51 22.03 12.64
C PHE A 124 4.19 22.46 13.94
N LYS A 125 4.82 23.64 13.94
CA LYS A 125 5.33 24.28 15.15
C LYS A 125 4.32 25.28 15.69
N PHE A 126 3.93 25.11 16.95
CA PHE A 126 3.02 26.01 17.66
C PHE A 126 3.74 26.74 18.80
N CYS A 127 3.15 27.83 19.28
CA CYS A 127 3.63 28.50 20.49
C CYS A 127 3.52 27.55 21.70
N PRO A 128 4.61 27.31 22.47
CA PRO A 128 4.59 26.39 23.62
C PRO A 128 3.54 26.75 24.70
N ALA A 129 3.21 28.04 24.84
CA ALA A 129 2.24 28.50 25.83
C ALA A 129 0.81 28.01 25.59
N VAL A 130 0.48 27.62 24.35
CA VAL A 130 -0.89 27.25 23.93
C VAL A 130 -1.05 25.78 23.59
N VAL A 131 -0.02 24.94 23.79
CA VAL A 131 -0.09 23.50 23.51
C VAL A 131 -0.06 22.67 24.78
N TYR A 132 -0.63 21.48 24.71
CA TYR A 132 -0.47 20.45 25.72
C TYR A 132 0.95 19.87 25.68
N SER A 133 1.38 19.20 26.77
CA SER A 133 2.63 18.44 26.76
C SER A 133 2.56 17.30 25.76
N ASP A 134 3.70 16.85 25.23
CA ASP A 134 3.72 15.81 24.20
C ASP A 134 3.00 14.51 24.66
N ASP A 135 3.20 14.09 25.92
CA ASP A 135 2.50 12.94 26.50
C ASP A 135 0.97 13.12 26.55
N GLU A 136 0.51 14.31 26.95
CA GLU A 136 -0.92 14.62 27.00
C GLU A 136 -1.52 14.67 25.59
N VAL A 137 -0.77 15.16 24.60
CA VAL A 137 -1.20 15.16 23.19
C VAL A 137 -1.40 13.72 22.69
N VAL A 138 -0.44 12.84 22.98
CA VAL A 138 -0.51 11.42 22.62
C VAL A 138 -1.69 10.75 23.31
N GLU A 139 -1.86 10.94 24.63
CA GLU A 139 -2.98 10.39 25.38
C GLU A 139 -4.32 10.84 24.80
N ARG A 140 -4.46 12.13 24.50
CA ARG A 140 -5.66 12.71 23.90
C ARG A 140 -5.94 12.14 22.51
N ALA A 141 -4.91 11.98 21.68
CA ALA A 141 -5.06 11.38 20.35
C ALA A 141 -5.50 9.92 20.44
N LEU A 142 -4.88 9.11 21.31
CA LEU A 142 -5.24 7.70 21.49
C LEU A 142 -6.68 7.54 22.01
N LYS A 143 -7.16 8.42 22.88
CA LYS A 143 -8.57 8.44 23.35
C LYS A 143 -9.58 8.68 22.23
N LYS A 144 -9.16 9.22 21.08
CA LYS A 144 -10.01 9.46 19.91
C LYS A 144 -10.13 8.28 18.98
N VAL A 145 -9.26 7.27 19.08
CA VAL A 145 -9.27 6.10 18.18
C VAL A 145 -10.62 5.39 18.25
N GLY A 146 -11.20 5.11 17.07
CA GLY A 146 -12.52 4.52 16.91
C GLY A 146 -13.67 5.53 16.86
N GLU A 147 -13.45 6.82 17.14
CA GLU A 147 -14.51 7.82 16.96
C GLU A 147 -14.87 7.97 15.46
N ALA A 148 -16.13 7.71 15.13
CA ALA A 148 -16.73 7.97 13.83
C ALA A 148 -17.59 9.23 13.95
N ASN A 149 -17.15 10.36 13.40
CA ASN A 149 -17.92 11.62 13.38
C ASN A 149 -17.32 12.64 12.40
N PHE A 150 -16.70 12.18 11.32
CA PHE A 150 -16.16 13.06 10.31
C PHE A 150 -17.27 13.62 9.43
N ASN A 151 -17.49 14.92 9.50
CA ASN A 151 -18.20 15.65 8.46
C ASN A 151 -17.16 16.38 7.60
N SER A 152 -16.95 15.95 6.35
CA SER A 152 -15.94 16.54 5.44
C SER A 152 -16.05 18.06 5.25
N LEU A 153 -17.25 18.60 5.48
CA LEU A 153 -17.55 20.02 5.36
C LEU A 153 -17.26 20.80 6.65
N VAL A 154 -17.24 20.15 7.82
CA VAL A 154 -17.21 20.82 9.14
C VAL A 154 -16.05 20.37 10.03
N TYR A 155 -15.65 19.10 9.96
CA TYR A 155 -14.67 18.48 10.84
C TYR A 155 -13.62 17.71 10.03
N ARG A 156 -12.45 18.34 9.81
CA ARG A 156 -11.33 17.77 9.04
C ARG A 156 -10.29 17.11 9.94
N SER A 157 -9.37 16.35 9.35
CA SER A 157 -8.19 15.76 10.03
C SER A 157 -7.44 16.78 10.88
N SER A 158 -7.22 17.98 10.32
CA SER A 158 -6.57 19.09 11.02
C SER A 158 -7.34 19.59 12.25
N HIS A 159 -8.67 19.49 12.29
CA HIS A 159 -9.47 19.92 13.45
C HIS A 159 -9.30 18.96 14.62
N MET A 160 -9.26 17.65 14.36
CA MET A 160 -8.99 16.65 15.39
C MET A 160 -7.56 16.79 15.91
N SER A 161 -6.55 16.87 15.02
CA SER A 161 -5.17 17.00 15.48
C SER A 161 -4.95 18.27 16.30
N LYS A 162 -5.58 19.40 15.92
CA LYS A 162 -5.56 20.64 16.73
C LYS A 162 -6.29 20.49 18.06
N PHE A 163 -7.43 19.80 18.10
CA PHE A 163 -8.13 19.50 19.36
C PHE A 163 -7.24 18.69 20.33
N CYS A 164 -6.40 17.81 19.79
CA CYS A 164 -5.44 17.04 20.58
C CYS A 164 -4.22 17.88 21.00
N LYS A 165 -3.71 18.78 20.14
CA LYS A 165 -2.46 19.54 20.38
C LYS A 165 -2.64 20.87 21.13
N VAL A 166 -3.70 21.61 20.87
CA VAL A 166 -3.85 23.02 21.28
C VAL A 166 -4.83 23.16 22.45
N ARG A 167 -4.40 23.84 23.53
CA ARG A 167 -5.23 24.19 24.70
C ARG A 167 -6.34 25.14 24.30
N ASN A 168 -7.50 25.00 24.94
CA ASN A 168 -8.68 25.87 24.73
C ASN A 168 -9.17 25.95 23.27
N TYR A 169 -8.95 24.88 22.49
CA TYR A 169 -9.42 24.80 21.09
C TYR A 169 -10.93 25.06 20.92
N ARG A 170 -11.75 24.87 21.97
CA ARG A 170 -13.20 25.11 21.95
C ARG A 170 -13.65 26.51 22.34
N ASP A 171 -12.83 27.32 23.01
CA ASP A 171 -13.38 28.37 23.89
C ASP A 171 -13.48 29.79 23.32
N LYS A 172 -13.13 30.09 22.05
CA LYS A 172 -13.49 31.44 21.54
C LYS A 172 -13.62 31.71 20.04
N TYR A 173 -13.01 30.95 19.13
CA TYR A 173 -13.12 31.31 17.70
C TYR A 173 -12.99 30.10 16.78
N TRP A 174 -14.09 29.39 16.56
CA TRP A 174 -14.21 28.43 15.45
C TRP A 174 -13.92 29.09 14.08
N CYS A 175 -14.09 30.41 13.97
CA CYS A 175 -14.09 31.13 12.69
C CYS A 175 -12.88 32.06 12.42
N SER A 176 -11.93 32.23 13.36
CA SER A 176 -10.79 33.16 13.20
C SER A 176 -9.41 32.47 13.12
N PHE A 177 -9.35 31.14 13.06
CA PHE A 177 -8.10 30.36 13.07
C PHE A 177 -7.25 30.44 11.79
N LYS A 178 -7.48 31.44 10.92
CA LYS A 178 -6.50 31.81 9.88
C LYS A 178 -5.17 32.30 10.48
N THR A 179 -5.05 32.49 11.79
CA THR A 179 -3.95 33.25 12.41
C THR A 179 -3.26 32.61 13.60
N LEU A 180 -3.51 31.35 14.01
CA LEU A 180 -2.48 30.70 14.81
C LEU A 180 -1.31 30.44 13.87
N PRO A 181 -0.13 31.08 14.06
CA PRO A 181 1.00 30.90 13.18
C PRO A 181 1.60 29.54 13.49
N ALA A 182 0.97 28.49 12.99
CA ALA A 182 1.60 27.19 12.91
C ALA A 182 2.61 27.30 11.78
N ILE A 183 3.89 27.46 12.15
CA ILE A 183 4.96 27.45 11.16
C ILE A 183 5.14 25.99 10.76
N GLU A 184 4.83 25.67 9.51
CA GLU A 184 5.19 24.37 8.96
C GLU A 184 6.71 24.34 8.76
N ARG A 185 7.39 23.37 9.38
CA ARG A 185 8.79 23.04 9.08
C ARG A 185 8.82 21.74 8.31
N GLU A 186 9.53 21.72 7.18
CA GLU A 186 9.82 20.46 6.48
C GLU A 186 10.67 19.55 7.38
N VAL A 187 10.36 18.25 7.34
CA VAL A 187 11.16 17.23 8.04
C VAL A 187 12.34 16.89 7.15
N THR A 188 13.54 17.27 7.58
CA THR A 188 14.77 17.01 6.82
C THR A 188 15.45 15.73 7.26
N GLU A 189 15.24 15.29 8.50
CA GLU A 189 15.89 14.11 9.07
C GLU A 189 14.90 13.18 9.77
N VAL A 190 15.22 11.89 9.80
CA VAL A 190 14.44 10.80 10.45
C VAL A 190 14.13 11.15 11.92
N PHE A 191 15.09 11.78 12.61
CA PHE A 191 15.04 12.07 14.04
C PHE A 191 14.34 13.39 14.39
N ASP A 192 13.87 14.14 13.39
CA ASP A 192 13.20 15.43 13.61
C ASP A 192 11.79 15.30 14.19
N LEU A 193 11.27 14.07 14.29
CA LEU A 193 9.92 13.76 14.75
C LEU A 193 9.94 13.13 16.13
N LYS A 194 8.96 13.47 16.96
CA LYS A 194 8.75 12.88 18.28
C LYS A 194 7.27 12.60 18.54
N PRO A 195 6.95 11.69 19.48
CA PRO A 195 5.58 11.55 19.97
C PRO A 195 4.99 12.91 20.37
N GLY A 196 3.74 13.14 20.01
CA GLY A 196 3.03 14.40 20.24
C GLY A 196 3.21 15.44 19.13
N ASP A 197 4.09 15.22 18.14
CA ASP A 197 4.18 16.09 16.98
C ASP A 197 2.93 15.98 16.10
N MET A 198 2.51 17.13 15.58
CA MET A 198 1.44 17.22 14.59
C MET A 198 2.09 17.32 13.21
N ILE A 199 1.76 16.39 12.32
CA ILE A 199 2.35 16.28 10.99
C ILE A 199 1.32 16.46 9.89
N ASN A 200 1.73 17.11 8.80
CA ASN A 200 1.04 17.14 7.51
C ASN A 200 1.73 16.12 6.60
N PHE A 201 0.96 15.23 5.98
CA PHE A 201 1.48 14.20 5.08
C PHE A 201 0.49 13.90 3.96
N ARG A 202 0.95 13.23 2.90
CA ARG A 202 0.04 12.70 1.86
C ARG A 202 -0.34 11.27 2.16
N TYR A 203 -1.63 10.97 2.09
CA TYR A 203 -2.19 9.64 2.24
C TYR A 203 -3.20 9.41 1.11
N TYR A 204 -2.98 8.38 0.29
CA TYR A 204 -3.71 8.13 -0.96
C TYR A 204 -3.81 9.39 -1.86
N GLY A 205 -2.71 10.13 -1.99
CA GLY A 205 -2.64 11.34 -2.81
C GLY A 205 -3.30 12.59 -2.21
N LEU A 206 -3.97 12.48 -1.06
CA LEU A 206 -4.67 13.57 -0.38
C LEU A 206 -3.89 14.08 0.84
N PRO A 207 -3.90 15.38 1.13
CA PRO A 207 -3.27 15.93 2.32
C PRO A 207 -4.02 15.48 3.59
N HIS A 208 -3.28 14.97 4.55
CA HIS A 208 -3.74 14.47 5.85
C HIS A 208 -2.95 15.14 6.96
N VAL A 209 -3.59 15.22 8.11
CA VAL A 209 -2.97 15.74 9.32
C VAL A 209 -3.18 14.72 10.43
N GLY A 210 -2.12 14.39 11.13
CA GLY A 210 -2.13 13.38 12.18
C GLY A 210 -1.23 13.76 13.34
N ILE A 211 -1.36 13.00 14.42
CA ILE A 211 -0.49 13.08 15.60
C ILE A 211 0.43 11.87 15.60
N VAL A 212 1.74 12.11 15.69
CA VAL A 212 2.72 11.03 15.91
C VAL A 212 2.54 10.52 17.33
N VAL A 213 2.30 9.21 17.49
CA VAL A 213 2.20 8.57 18.81
C VAL A 213 3.41 7.70 19.14
N GLY A 214 4.16 7.30 18.12
CA GLY A 214 5.37 6.51 18.28
C GLY A 214 6.20 6.50 17.01
N GLN A 215 7.50 6.26 17.19
CA GLN A 215 8.39 5.84 16.11
C GLN A 215 8.60 4.34 16.24
N LEU A 216 8.44 3.61 15.14
CA LEU A 216 8.73 2.19 15.13
C LEU A 216 10.18 2.00 14.70
N PRO A 217 10.90 1.02 15.28
CA PRO A 217 12.22 0.66 14.79
C PRO A 217 12.06 0.18 13.35
N ILE A 218 12.70 0.89 12.43
CA ILE A 218 12.82 0.44 11.05
C ILE A 218 13.62 -0.86 11.08
N GLY A 219 13.12 -1.89 10.41
CA GLY A 219 13.81 -3.16 10.28
C GLY A 219 15.11 -3.03 9.50
N ASP A 220 15.75 -4.17 9.26
CA ASP A 220 16.80 -4.21 8.24
C ASP A 220 16.17 -3.87 6.90
N LEU A 221 16.66 -2.79 6.30
CA LEU A 221 16.30 -2.37 4.96
C LEU A 221 17.16 -3.16 3.99
N VAL A 222 16.49 -3.90 3.11
CA VAL A 222 17.16 -4.67 2.07
C VAL A 222 16.80 -4.11 0.71
N GLU A 223 17.82 -3.89 -0.10
CA GLU A 223 17.69 -3.68 -1.53
C GLU A 223 17.82 -5.05 -2.19
N ILE A 224 16.76 -5.46 -2.89
CA ILE A 224 16.74 -6.72 -3.64
C ILE A 224 16.78 -6.36 -5.12
N ASP A 225 17.83 -6.80 -5.79
CA ASP A 225 17.85 -6.87 -7.25
C ASP A 225 17.15 -8.16 -7.67
N PHE A 226 16.25 -8.10 -8.65
CA PHE A 226 15.53 -9.27 -9.13
C PHE A 226 15.20 -9.20 -10.60
N TYR A 227 14.92 -10.37 -11.16
CA TYR A 227 14.41 -10.52 -12.51
C TYR A 227 12.89 -10.54 -12.50
N HIS A 228 12.27 -9.53 -13.12
CA HIS A 228 10.83 -9.51 -13.38
C HIS A 228 10.55 -10.13 -14.75
N VAL A 229 9.88 -11.28 -14.77
CA VAL A 229 9.49 -11.98 -16.00
C VAL A 229 8.02 -11.72 -16.30
N LYS A 230 7.72 -10.92 -17.33
CA LYS A 230 6.35 -10.64 -17.78
C LYS A 230 6.24 -10.77 -19.30
N GLY A 231 5.38 -11.68 -19.75
CA GLY A 231 5.10 -11.85 -21.18
C GLY A 231 6.31 -12.29 -22.03
N GLY A 232 7.23 -13.07 -21.44
CA GLY A 232 8.45 -13.52 -22.13
C GLY A 232 9.57 -12.47 -22.23
N MET A 233 9.39 -11.30 -21.61
CA MET A 233 10.44 -10.32 -21.38
C MET A 233 10.93 -10.44 -19.94
N THR A 234 12.25 -10.37 -19.76
CA THR A 234 12.89 -10.25 -18.45
C THR A 234 13.42 -8.84 -18.31
N LYS A 235 13.07 -8.16 -17.22
CA LYS A 235 13.68 -6.89 -16.81
C LYS A 235 14.41 -7.06 -15.49
N CYS A 236 15.56 -6.42 -15.35
CA CYS A 236 16.19 -6.23 -14.04
C CYS A 236 15.45 -5.10 -13.32
N CYS A 237 15.06 -5.37 -12.08
CA CYS A 237 14.39 -4.43 -11.22
C CYS A 237 15.13 -4.41 -9.89
N THR A 238 15.09 -3.28 -9.21
CA THR A 238 15.57 -3.17 -7.84
C THR A 238 14.42 -2.69 -6.98
N GLN A 239 14.27 -3.32 -5.82
CA GLN A 239 13.22 -2.98 -4.88
C GLN A 239 13.77 -2.90 -3.47
N GLU A 240 13.49 -1.77 -2.82
CA GLU A 240 13.81 -1.57 -1.42
C GLU A 240 12.65 -2.13 -0.58
N PHE A 241 12.96 -3.03 0.35
CA PHE A 241 12.02 -3.66 1.25
C PHE A 241 12.36 -3.34 2.70
N ASP A 242 11.32 -3.05 3.49
CA ASP A 242 11.40 -3.16 4.94
C ASP A 242 10.90 -4.54 5.36
N LEU A 243 11.82 -5.36 5.86
CA LEU A 243 11.54 -6.73 6.29
C LEU A 243 10.60 -6.80 7.49
N ASN A 244 10.56 -5.76 8.34
CA ASN A 244 9.67 -5.75 9.51
C ASN A 244 8.21 -5.52 9.11
N SER A 245 7.96 -4.57 8.22
CA SER A 245 6.60 -4.26 7.76
C SER A 245 6.13 -5.10 6.57
N ASN A 246 7.05 -5.85 5.93
CA ASN A 246 6.81 -6.58 4.68
C ASN A 246 6.22 -5.66 3.60
N LYS A 247 6.67 -4.39 3.57
CA LYS A 247 6.25 -3.38 2.60
C LYS A 247 7.38 -3.11 1.62
N ILE A 248 6.97 -3.00 0.36
CA ILE A 248 7.78 -2.41 -0.70
C ILE A 248 7.85 -0.91 -0.42
N LEU A 249 9.07 -0.39 -0.31
CA LEU A 249 9.30 1.03 -0.12
C LEU A 249 9.49 1.69 -1.47
N ARG A 250 10.44 1.18 -2.26
CA ARG A 250 10.80 1.74 -3.55
C ARG A 250 10.85 0.67 -4.61
N HIS A 251 10.42 0.97 -5.83
CA HIS A 251 10.49 0.07 -6.96
C HIS A 251 11.05 0.81 -8.18
N ASN A 252 12.27 0.48 -8.56
CA ASN A 252 12.95 1.09 -9.69
C ASN A 252 13.10 0.07 -10.83
N TYR A 253 12.72 0.49 -12.03
CA TYR A 253 13.03 -0.23 -13.27
C TYR A 253 14.32 0.35 -13.84
N TYR A 254 15.28 -0.50 -14.12
CA TYR A 254 16.41 -0.13 -14.96
C TYR A 254 16.12 -0.64 -16.37
N ASP A 255 16.18 0.26 -17.36
CA ASP A 255 16.34 -0.13 -18.76
C ASP A 255 17.82 -0.49 -18.98
N GLU A 256 18.31 -1.50 -18.27
CA GLU A 256 19.52 -2.17 -18.71
C GLU A 256 19.17 -3.19 -19.78
N ASP A 257 20.10 -3.33 -20.74
CA ASP A 257 19.97 -4.13 -21.94
C ASP A 257 19.24 -5.45 -21.69
N ARG A 258 18.29 -5.77 -22.58
CA ARG A 258 17.48 -6.99 -22.54
C ARG A 258 18.41 -8.18 -22.33
N PHE A 259 18.47 -8.68 -21.10
CA PHE A 259 19.19 -9.91 -20.82
C PHE A 259 18.52 -10.99 -21.68
N PRO A 260 19.24 -11.75 -22.51
CA PRO A 260 18.65 -12.82 -23.30
C PRO A 260 18.36 -14.04 -22.39
N LEU A 261 17.80 -13.79 -21.20
CA LEU A 261 17.43 -14.78 -20.20
C LEU A 261 16.56 -15.87 -20.84
N LYS A 262 15.72 -15.49 -21.81
CA LYS A 262 14.96 -16.44 -22.63
C LYS A 262 15.86 -17.44 -23.36
N GLU A 263 16.87 -16.99 -24.10
CA GLU A 263 17.79 -17.89 -24.82
C GLU A 263 18.65 -18.72 -23.85
N THR A 264 19.09 -18.13 -22.74
CA THR A 264 19.88 -18.83 -21.73
C THR A 264 19.06 -19.92 -21.04
N LEU A 265 17.81 -19.62 -20.66
CA LEU A 265 16.88 -20.59 -20.06
C LEU A 265 16.45 -21.66 -21.06
N GLU A 266 16.17 -21.30 -22.31
CA GLU A 266 15.84 -22.26 -23.37
C GLU A 266 17.02 -23.20 -23.66
N LYS A 267 18.26 -22.70 -23.68
CA LYS A 267 19.47 -23.52 -23.83
C LYS A 267 19.66 -24.47 -22.65
N ALA A 268 19.46 -24.00 -21.42
CA ALA A 268 19.65 -24.82 -20.22
C ALA A 268 18.60 -25.92 -20.10
N ALA A 269 17.32 -25.61 -20.31
CA ALA A 269 16.29 -26.62 -20.24
C ALA A 269 16.36 -27.64 -21.39
N LYS A 270 16.79 -27.21 -22.59
CA LYS A 270 17.13 -28.13 -23.68
C LYS A 270 18.27 -29.08 -23.29
N LYS A 271 19.25 -28.61 -22.52
CA LYS A 271 20.36 -29.42 -22.00
C LYS A 271 19.89 -30.44 -20.96
N GLU A 272 18.86 -30.13 -20.18
CA GLU A 272 18.27 -31.05 -19.18
C GLU A 272 17.15 -31.95 -19.74
N GLY A 273 16.86 -31.86 -21.05
CA GLY A 273 15.83 -32.67 -21.69
C GLY A 273 14.40 -32.27 -21.32
N GLU A 274 14.20 -31.12 -20.68
CA GLU A 274 12.89 -30.60 -20.30
C GLU A 274 12.27 -29.79 -21.46
N LYS A 275 10.98 -30.03 -21.74
CA LYS A 275 10.20 -29.17 -22.63
C LYS A 275 9.77 -27.92 -21.88
N VAL A 276 10.45 -26.80 -22.10
CA VAL A 276 10.01 -25.50 -21.58
C VAL A 276 8.82 -25.02 -22.39
N HIS A 277 7.67 -24.91 -21.72
CA HIS A 277 6.60 -24.10 -22.27
C HIS A 277 6.91 -22.62 -21.99
N PRO A 278 6.91 -21.74 -23.01
CA PRO A 278 7.29 -20.33 -22.87
C PRO A 278 6.36 -19.50 -21.96
N PHE A 279 5.31 -20.10 -21.41
CA PHE A 279 4.38 -19.49 -20.47
C PHE A 279 4.32 -20.21 -19.11
N ARG A 280 5.16 -21.23 -18.88
CA ARG A 280 5.24 -22.01 -17.62
C ARG A 280 6.67 -22.06 -17.06
N PHE A 281 7.41 -20.96 -17.21
CA PHE A 281 8.79 -20.82 -16.71
C PHE A 281 8.93 -21.02 -15.19
N PHE A 282 7.84 -20.85 -14.42
CA PHE A 282 7.89 -20.93 -12.96
C PHE A 282 7.89 -22.35 -12.37
N LYS A 283 7.68 -23.41 -13.19
CA LYS A 283 7.73 -24.79 -12.67
C LYS A 283 9.13 -25.27 -12.30
N SER A 284 10.16 -24.51 -12.64
CA SER A 284 11.54 -24.87 -12.30
C SER A 284 12.32 -23.63 -11.88
N ALA A 285 11.88 -23.01 -10.76
CA ALA A 285 12.67 -22.05 -9.98
C ALA A 285 14.15 -22.47 -9.87
N ARG A 286 14.39 -23.77 -9.72
CA ARG A 286 15.71 -24.41 -9.72
C ARG A 286 16.50 -24.21 -11.02
N LEU A 287 15.90 -24.41 -12.19
CA LEU A 287 16.55 -24.19 -13.48
C LEU A 287 16.90 -22.72 -13.69
N VAL A 288 16.03 -21.80 -13.25
CA VAL A 288 16.32 -20.38 -13.35
C VAL A 288 17.45 -19.96 -12.41
N ARG A 289 17.43 -20.42 -11.15
CA ARG A 289 18.53 -20.25 -10.20
C ARG A 289 19.84 -20.79 -10.77
N ASP A 290 19.85 -22.02 -11.28
CA ASP A 290 21.05 -22.66 -11.83
C ASP A 290 21.58 -21.96 -13.09
N CYS A 291 20.71 -21.31 -13.86
CA CYS A 291 21.11 -20.48 -15.00
C CYS A 291 21.75 -19.16 -14.57
N VAL A 292 21.10 -18.42 -13.66
CA VAL A 292 21.58 -17.14 -13.14
C VAL A 292 22.96 -17.32 -12.51
N LEU A 293 23.12 -18.32 -11.63
CA LEU A 293 24.38 -18.62 -10.95
C LEU A 293 25.52 -19.08 -11.89
N LYS A 294 25.19 -19.60 -13.09
CA LYS A 294 26.19 -20.02 -14.08
C LYS A 294 26.67 -18.89 -14.98
N THR A 295 25.85 -17.85 -15.16
CA THR A 295 26.20 -16.70 -16.01
C THR A 295 27.08 -15.65 -15.33
N GLU A 296 27.22 -15.71 -14.00
CA GLU A 296 28.03 -14.76 -13.22
C GLU A 296 29.45 -15.28 -12.88
N LYS A 297 29.83 -16.44 -13.43
CA LYS A 297 31.21 -16.98 -13.39
C LYS A 297 31.85 -16.87 -14.77
#